data_AF-A0A4Z2B6E0-F1
#
_entry.id   AF-A0A4Z2B6E0-F1
#
_cell.length_a   1.000
_cell.length_b   1.000
_cell.length_c   1.000
_cell.angle_alpha   90.00
_cell.angle_beta   90.00
_cell.angle_gamma   90.00
#
_symmetry.space_group_name_H-M   'P 1'
#
loop_
_entity.id
_entity.type
_entity.pdbx_description
1 polymer ?
#
loop_
_entity_poly.entity_id
_entity_poly.type
_entity_poly.pdbx_seq_one_letter_code
_entity_poly.pdbx_strand_id
1 'polypeptide(L)'
;MDSLAGDTGPGAVEPMPGYLDLITKASTVIMGAWRDCATCGLELSKRTLLDNAYITMTEIALFFFCAYLWTQIRWRLTESLFKPLARWWRLMPKDAAKMPESAWKLVFYTMSWSYSTYLLFFTSYSFFHDPPSVFYNWKSGMSVPTDIAIAYLIQGSFYGHSIYATIYMDAWRKDSAVMVVHHIITLALICFSFAFR
;
A
#
# COMPACT_ATOMS: atom_id res chain seq x y z
N MET A 1 35.51 40.00 41.75
CA MET A 1 34.09 40.31 41.92
C MET A 1 33.69 41.23 40.79
N ASP A 2 32.46 41.06 40.32
CA ASP A 2 31.74 41.81 39.28
C ASP A 2 31.76 41.21 37.87
N SER A 3 30.84 40.26 37.77
CA SER A 3 30.11 39.76 36.61
C SER A 3 29.49 40.89 35.77
N LEU A 4 29.54 40.77 34.44
CA LEU A 4 28.60 41.43 33.53
C LEU A 4 27.84 40.35 32.76
N ALA A 5 26.54 40.31 33.01
CA ALA A 5 25.59 39.33 32.53
C ALA A 5 25.37 39.46 31.02
N GLY A 6 25.40 38.33 30.32
CA GLY A 6 24.83 38.20 28.98
C GLY A 6 23.31 38.23 29.09
N ASP A 7 22.72 39.21 28.43
CA ASP A 7 21.28 39.41 28.30
C ASP A 7 20.67 38.29 27.44
N THR A 8 20.11 37.26 28.09
CA THR A 8 19.26 36.26 27.43
C THR A 8 17.81 36.76 27.46
N GLY A 9 17.47 37.64 26.50
CA GLY A 9 16.08 37.99 26.24
C GLY A 9 15.27 36.76 25.81
N PRO A 10 13.96 36.69 26.14
CA PRO A 10 13.10 35.60 25.70
C PRO A 10 13.06 35.59 24.17
N GLY A 11 13.44 34.45 23.57
CA GLY A 11 13.40 34.27 22.12
C GLY A 11 12.01 34.66 21.59
N ALA A 12 11.97 35.72 20.78
CA ALA A 12 10.73 36.20 20.19
C ALA A 12 10.09 35.04 19.42
N VAL A 13 8.96 34.56 19.92
CA VAL A 13 8.16 33.54 19.24
C VAL A 13 7.67 34.19 17.95
N GLU A 14 8.19 33.74 16.81
CA GLU A 14 7.70 34.22 15.51
C GLU A 14 6.18 33.98 15.45
N PRO A 15 5.39 35.00 15.09
CA PRO A 15 3.94 34.83 14.97
C PRO A 15 3.64 33.78 13.91
N MET A 16 2.72 32.87 14.22
CA MET A 16 2.35 31.78 13.33
C MET A 16 1.89 32.35 11.98
N PRO A 17 2.54 32.00 10.85
CA PRO A 17 2.21 32.59 9.56
C PRO A 17 0.77 32.21 9.16
N GLY A 18 0.09 33.12 8.46
CA GLY A 18 -1.21 32.82 7.87
C GLY A 18 -1.08 31.72 6.80
N TYR A 19 -2.16 31.01 6.51
CA TYR A 19 -2.17 29.94 5.50
C TYR A 19 -1.67 30.39 4.12
N LEU A 20 -1.99 31.62 3.72
CA LEU A 20 -1.51 32.19 2.46
C LEU A 20 0.01 32.43 2.47
N ASP A 21 0.55 32.94 3.57
CA ASP A 21 2.00 33.13 3.72
C ASP A 21 2.73 31.79 3.74
N LEU A 22 2.16 30.78 4.42
CA LEU A 22 2.70 29.42 4.44
C LEU A 22 2.76 28.83 3.03
N ILE A 23 1.66 28.88 2.29
CA ILE A 23 1.58 28.33 0.92
C ILE A 23 2.52 29.09 -0.02
N THR A 24 2.55 30.42 0.07
CA THR A 24 3.39 31.26 -0.81
C THR A 24 4.86 31.04 -0.51
N LYS A 25 5.27 31.03 0.77
CA LYS A 25 6.66 30.75 1.14
C LYS A 25 7.05 29.32 0.78
N ALA A 26 6.22 28.33 1.09
CA ALA A 26 6.49 26.94 0.75
C ALA A 26 6.62 26.74 -0.77
N SER A 27 5.71 27.29 -1.57
CA SER A 27 5.77 27.18 -3.03
C SER A 27 6.99 27.88 -3.62
N THR A 28 7.39 29.04 -3.09
CA THR A 28 8.57 29.77 -3.53
C THR A 28 9.85 28.98 -3.21
N VAL A 29 9.94 28.42 -2.00
CA VAL A 29 11.08 27.58 -1.58
C VAL A 29 11.14 26.30 -2.41
N ILE A 30 10.01 25.62 -2.63
CA ILE A 30 9.95 24.40 -3.46
C ILE A 30 10.36 24.68 -4.90
N MET A 31 9.86 25.78 -5.50
CA MET A 31 10.26 26.18 -6.85
C MET A 31 11.73 26.60 -6.94
N GLY A 32 12.25 27.31 -5.94
CA GLY A 32 13.68 27.66 -5.87
C GLY A 32 14.55 26.41 -5.82
N ALA A 33 14.24 25.51 -4.88
CA ALA A 33 14.91 24.22 -4.75
C ALA A 33 14.82 23.38 -6.05
N TRP A 34 13.68 23.42 -6.75
CA TRP A 34 13.53 22.73 -8.04
C TRP A 34 14.42 23.33 -9.13
N ARG A 35 14.51 24.66 -9.23
CA ARG A 35 15.31 25.37 -10.24
C ARG A 35 16.81 25.23 -10.01
N ASP A 36 17.25 25.29 -8.77
CA ASP A 36 18.67 25.27 -8.40
C ASP A 36 19.25 23.85 -8.31
N CYS A 37 18.40 22.85 -8.51
CA CYS A 37 18.77 21.47 -8.31
C CYS A 37 19.39 20.86 -9.58
N ALA A 38 20.72 20.76 -9.56
CA ALA A 38 21.52 20.16 -10.63
C ALA A 38 21.44 18.62 -10.67
N THR A 39 20.98 17.99 -9.58
CA THR A 39 20.97 16.53 -9.39
C THR A 39 19.59 15.96 -9.12
N CYS A 40 18.49 16.60 -9.54
CA CYS A 40 17.13 16.04 -9.41
C CYS A 40 16.57 15.59 -10.75
N GLY A 41 15.37 15.01 -10.69
CA GLY A 41 14.68 14.44 -11.82
C GLY A 41 14.86 12.93 -11.87
N LEU A 42 14.56 12.37 -13.04
CA LEU A 42 14.42 10.93 -13.22
C LEU A 42 15.69 10.15 -12.85
N GLU A 43 16.88 10.70 -13.11
CA GLU A 43 18.15 10.03 -12.81
C GLU A 43 18.43 9.91 -11.31
N LEU A 44 18.11 10.94 -10.53
CA LEU A 44 18.22 10.85 -9.07
C LEU A 44 17.21 9.85 -8.52
N SER A 45 15.95 9.93 -8.93
CA SER A 45 14.92 9.00 -8.50
C SER A 45 15.30 7.56 -8.84
N LYS A 46 15.86 7.33 -10.04
CA LYS A 46 16.35 6.01 -10.46
C LYS A 46 17.51 5.54 -9.59
N ARG A 47 18.50 6.40 -9.32
CA ARG A 47 19.64 6.06 -8.45
C ARG A 47 19.18 5.75 -7.02
N THR A 48 18.35 6.60 -6.43
CA THR A 48 17.76 6.37 -5.11
C THR A 48 16.99 5.05 -5.06
N LEU A 49 16.24 4.72 -6.10
CA LEU A 49 15.52 3.46 -6.21
C LEU A 49 16.48 2.27 -6.26
N LEU A 50 17.52 2.31 -7.10
CA LEU A 50 18.50 1.23 -7.18
C LEU A 50 19.31 1.04 -5.89
N ASP A 51 19.61 2.13 -5.19
CA ASP A 51 20.45 2.11 -3.99
C ASP A 51 19.67 1.68 -2.73
N ASN A 52 18.34 1.87 -2.70
CA ASN A 52 17.53 1.67 -1.49
C ASN A 52 16.37 0.68 -1.65
N ALA A 53 16.08 0.18 -2.85
CA ALA A 53 15.03 -0.82 -3.05
C ALA A 53 15.59 -2.24 -2.86
N TYR A 54 15.12 -2.92 -1.82
CA TYR A 54 15.50 -4.29 -1.49
C TYR A 54 14.41 -5.27 -1.90
N ILE A 55 14.54 -5.84 -3.10
CA ILE A 55 13.68 -6.91 -3.60
C ILE A 55 14.56 -8.07 -4.08
N THR A 56 14.28 -9.26 -3.57
CA THR A 56 14.93 -10.51 -3.96
C THR A 56 14.16 -11.20 -5.08
N MET A 57 14.86 -12.00 -5.89
CA MET A 57 14.23 -12.80 -6.94
C MET A 57 13.24 -13.82 -6.37
N THR A 58 13.48 -14.32 -5.16
CA THR A 58 12.57 -15.22 -4.44
C THR A 58 11.24 -14.54 -4.13
N GLU A 59 11.25 -13.30 -3.66
CA GLU A 59 10.03 -12.52 -3.38
C GLU A 59 9.23 -12.26 -4.66
N ILE A 60 9.91 -11.94 -5.77
CA ILE A 60 9.27 -11.78 -7.09
C ILE A 60 8.63 -13.11 -7.54
N ALA A 61 9.36 -14.22 -7.44
CA ALA A 61 8.86 -15.54 -7.81
C ALA A 61 7.64 -15.94 -6.97
N LEU A 62 7.71 -15.73 -5.64
CA LEU A 62 6.59 -15.97 -4.73
C LEU A 62 5.38 -15.09 -5.06
N PHE A 63 5.59 -13.82 -5.42
CA PHE A 63 4.51 -12.93 -5.83
C PHE A 63 3.72 -13.49 -7.02
N PHE A 64 4.42 -13.85 -8.10
CA PHE A 64 3.77 -14.39 -9.29
C PHE A 64 3.14 -15.76 -9.03
N PHE A 65 3.80 -16.59 -8.25
CA PHE A 65 3.26 -17.87 -7.82
C PHE A 65 1.95 -17.70 -7.03
N CYS A 66 1.93 -16.82 -6.03
CA CYS A 66 0.72 -16.53 -5.25
C CYS A 66 -0.39 -15.91 -6.11
N ALA A 67 -0.07 -15.00 -7.04
CA ALA A 67 -1.05 -14.42 -7.95
C ALA A 67 -1.69 -15.48 -8.87
N TYR A 68 -0.89 -16.43 -9.35
CA TYR A 68 -1.39 -17.60 -10.07
C TYR A 68 -2.29 -18.47 -9.19
N LEU A 69 -1.87 -18.77 -7.96
CA LEU A 69 -2.68 -19.55 -7.02
C LEU A 69 -4.02 -18.88 -6.71
N TRP A 70 -4.07 -17.56 -6.52
CA TRP A 70 -5.32 -16.83 -6.34
C TRP A 70 -6.27 -17.03 -7.51
N THR A 71 -5.75 -17.01 -8.73
CA THR A 71 -6.52 -17.26 -9.95
C THR A 71 -7.13 -18.66 -9.95
N GLN A 72 -6.34 -19.67 -9.58
CA GLN A 72 -6.80 -21.06 -9.49
C GLN A 72 -7.86 -21.26 -8.40
N ILE A 73 -7.64 -20.69 -7.22
CA ILE A 73 -8.58 -20.77 -6.09
C ILE A 73 -9.90 -20.09 -6.46
N ARG A 74 -9.84 -18.89 -7.05
CA ARG A 74 -11.02 -18.15 -7.50
C ARG A 74 -11.84 -18.96 -8.47
N TRP A 75 -11.19 -19.55 -9.48
CA TRP A 75 -11.86 -20.37 -10.49
C TRP A 75 -12.57 -21.57 -9.86
N ARG A 76 -11.85 -22.32 -8.99
CA ARG A 76 -12.42 -23.47 -8.27
C ARG A 76 -13.60 -23.08 -7.38
N LEU A 77 -13.49 -22.02 -6.57
CA LEU A 77 -14.59 -21.57 -5.71
C LEU A 77 -15.79 -21.08 -6.52
N THR A 78 -15.54 -20.44 -7.67
CA THR A 78 -16.60 -19.98 -8.55
C THR A 78 -17.43 -21.13 -9.10
N GLU A 79 -16.78 -22.17 -9.64
CA GLU A 79 -17.48 -23.33 -10.21
C GLU A 79 -18.11 -24.22 -9.13
N SER A 80 -17.37 -24.50 -8.05
CA SER A 80 -17.77 -25.50 -7.06
C SER A 80 -18.69 -24.97 -5.96
N LEU A 81 -18.63 -23.67 -5.65
CA LEU A 81 -19.35 -23.08 -4.52
C LEU A 81 -20.28 -21.93 -4.95
N PHE A 82 -19.75 -20.89 -5.59
CA PHE A 82 -20.52 -19.66 -5.82
C PHE A 82 -21.66 -19.85 -6.82
N LYS A 83 -21.42 -20.52 -7.95
CA LYS A 83 -22.48 -20.81 -8.95
C LYS A 83 -23.56 -21.76 -8.41
N PRO A 84 -23.23 -22.88 -7.72
CA PRO A 84 -24.25 -23.71 -7.08
C PRO A 84 -25.08 -22.97 -6.03
N LEU A 85 -24.45 -22.16 -5.17
CA LEU A 85 -25.16 -21.33 -4.20
C LEU A 85 -26.10 -20.34 -4.89
N ALA A 86 -25.67 -19.72 -5.99
CA ALA A 86 -26.51 -18.81 -6.76
C ALA A 86 -27.81 -19.47 -7.26
N ARG A 87 -27.70 -20.71 -7.76
CA ARG A 87 -28.84 -21.51 -8.23
C ARG A 87 -29.72 -21.94 -7.06
N TRP A 88 -29.13 -22.33 -5.94
CA TRP A 88 -29.87 -22.78 -4.76
C TRP A 88 -30.74 -21.65 -4.18
N TRP A 89 -30.20 -20.42 -4.15
CA TRP A 89 -30.96 -19.22 -3.74
C TRP A 89 -31.89 -18.66 -4.83
N ARG A 90 -31.95 -19.29 -6.01
CA ARG A 90 -32.82 -18.88 -7.14
C ARG A 90 -32.67 -17.39 -7.50
N LEU A 91 -31.42 -16.90 -7.49
CA LEU A 91 -31.13 -15.53 -7.87
C LEU A 91 -31.56 -15.24 -9.31
N MET A 92 -31.99 -13.99 -9.55
CA MET A 92 -32.25 -13.53 -10.91
C MET A 92 -30.99 -13.69 -11.76
N PRO A 93 -31.10 -14.02 -13.07
CA PRO A 93 -29.94 -14.29 -13.91
C PRO A 93 -28.88 -13.17 -13.90
N LYS A 94 -29.34 -11.91 -13.83
CA LYS A 94 -28.48 -10.72 -13.73
C LYS A 94 -27.63 -10.70 -12.47
N ASP A 95 -28.18 -11.14 -11.34
CA ASP A 95 -27.49 -11.13 -10.04
C ASP A 95 -26.65 -12.40 -9.86
N ALA A 96 -27.14 -13.53 -10.35
CA ALA A 96 -26.39 -14.79 -10.40
C ALA A 96 -25.09 -14.66 -11.21
N ALA A 97 -25.08 -13.85 -12.28
CA ALA A 97 -23.88 -13.57 -13.06
C ALA A 97 -22.82 -12.73 -12.30
N LYS A 98 -23.25 -11.87 -11.37
CA LYS A 98 -22.36 -10.99 -10.59
C LYS A 98 -21.94 -11.59 -9.27
N MET A 99 -22.71 -12.53 -8.74
CA MET A 99 -22.47 -13.14 -7.43
C MET A 99 -21.05 -13.71 -7.29
N PRO A 100 -20.46 -14.45 -8.25
CA PRO A 100 -19.13 -15.02 -8.06
C PRO A 100 -18.03 -13.97 -7.88
N GLU A 101 -18.11 -12.84 -8.58
CA GLU A 101 -17.18 -11.72 -8.45
C GLU A 101 -17.25 -11.13 -7.02
N SER A 102 -18.46 -10.83 -6.54
CA SER A 102 -18.67 -10.26 -5.20
C SER A 102 -18.33 -11.25 -4.08
N ALA A 103 -18.69 -12.52 -4.23
CA ALA A 103 -18.40 -13.56 -3.24
C ALA A 103 -16.89 -13.81 -3.12
N TRP A 104 -16.16 -13.80 -4.24
CA TRP A 104 -14.71 -13.91 -4.24
C TRP A 104 -14.05 -12.76 -3.46
N LYS A 105 -14.47 -11.52 -3.73
CA LYS A 105 -13.99 -10.33 -3.02
C LYS A 105 -14.30 -10.43 -1.53
N LEU A 106 -15.52 -10.84 -1.16
CA LEU A 106 -15.90 -11.03 0.24
C LEU A 106 -14.97 -12.02 0.95
N VAL A 107 -14.76 -13.21 0.38
CA VAL A 107 -13.89 -14.25 0.96
C VAL A 107 -12.47 -13.71 1.19
N PHE A 108 -11.87 -13.09 0.18
CA PHE A 108 -10.52 -12.56 0.31
C PHE A 108 -10.44 -11.43 1.33
N TYR A 109 -11.33 -10.43 1.25
CA TYR A 109 -11.27 -9.27 2.15
C TYR A 109 -11.59 -9.64 3.58
N THR A 110 -12.50 -10.58 3.83
CA THR A 110 -12.74 -11.10 5.19
C THR A 110 -11.49 -11.79 5.73
N MET A 111 -10.87 -12.68 4.97
CA MET A 111 -9.64 -13.36 5.38
C MET A 111 -8.49 -12.37 5.63
N SER A 112 -8.27 -11.43 4.71
CA SER A 112 -7.23 -10.39 4.85
C SER A 112 -7.49 -9.50 6.06
N TRP A 113 -8.74 -9.09 6.28
CA TRP A 113 -9.12 -8.28 7.44
C TRP A 113 -8.90 -9.02 8.75
N SER A 114 -9.26 -10.30 8.82
CA SER A 114 -9.02 -11.15 9.99
C SER A 114 -7.52 -11.30 10.27
N TYR A 115 -6.69 -11.49 9.24
CA TYR A 115 -5.24 -11.59 9.41
C TYR A 115 -4.61 -10.28 9.89
N SER A 116 -5.01 -9.14 9.32
CA SER A 116 -4.55 -7.82 9.79
C SER A 116 -4.99 -7.56 11.23
N THR A 117 -6.22 -7.94 11.59
CA THR A 117 -6.71 -7.85 12.98
C THR A 117 -5.89 -8.72 13.92
N TYR A 118 -5.55 -9.94 13.50
CA TYR A 118 -4.64 -10.82 14.24
C TYR A 118 -3.28 -10.14 14.49
N LEU A 119 -2.65 -9.59 13.45
CA LEU A 119 -1.37 -8.88 13.60
C LEU A 119 -1.48 -7.67 14.54
N LEU A 120 -2.55 -6.89 14.46
CA LEU A 120 -2.70 -5.65 15.24
C LEU A 120 -3.00 -5.88 16.72
N PHE A 121 -3.75 -6.93 17.07
CA PHE A 121 -4.28 -7.10 18.43
C PHE A 121 -3.79 -8.37 19.14
N PHE A 122 -3.30 -9.36 18.41
CA PHE A 122 -2.99 -10.68 18.95
C PHE A 122 -1.51 -11.08 18.78
N THR A 123 -0.66 -10.13 18.39
CA THR A 123 0.80 -10.30 18.35
C THR A 123 1.48 -9.26 19.24
N SER A 124 2.81 -9.30 19.32
CA SER A 124 3.60 -8.36 20.13
C SER A 124 3.74 -6.97 19.52
N TYR A 125 3.18 -6.70 18.34
CA TYR A 125 3.27 -5.38 17.72
C TYR A 125 2.35 -4.38 18.43
N SER A 126 2.88 -3.21 18.75
CA SER A 126 2.12 -2.10 19.35
C SER A 126 1.48 -1.17 18.33
N PHE A 127 1.44 -1.53 17.04
CA PHE A 127 1.02 -0.64 15.94
C PHE A 127 -0.33 0.05 16.13
N PHE A 128 -1.29 -0.62 16.78
CA PHE A 128 -2.60 -0.03 17.04
C PHE A 128 -2.59 1.05 18.12
N HIS A 129 -1.78 0.88 19.16
CA HIS A 129 -1.73 1.78 20.31
C HIS A 129 -0.58 2.81 20.22
N ASP A 130 0.49 2.49 19.51
CA ASP A 130 1.66 3.32 19.26
C ASP A 130 2.09 3.21 17.78
N PRO A 131 1.40 3.90 16.84
CA PRO A 131 1.73 3.82 15.42
C PRO A 131 3.18 4.20 15.05
N PRO A 132 3.82 5.20 15.70
CA PRO A 132 5.24 5.52 15.46
C PRO A 132 6.21 4.35 15.72
N SER A 133 5.79 3.33 16.49
CA SER A 133 6.64 2.16 16.79
C SER A 133 7.14 1.42 15.56
N VAL A 134 6.45 1.52 14.41
CA VAL A 134 6.91 0.95 13.14
C VAL A 134 8.26 1.51 12.68
N PHE A 135 8.62 2.72 13.10
CA PHE A 135 9.88 3.39 12.74
C PHE A 135 10.95 3.26 13.83
N TYR A 136 10.62 2.72 15.01
CA TYR A 136 11.60 2.58 16.07
C TYR A 136 12.70 1.59 15.65
N ASN A 137 13.94 2.05 15.69
CA ASN A 137 15.12 1.30 15.22
C ASN A 137 15.07 0.91 13.73
N TRP A 138 14.24 1.58 12.92
CA TRP A 138 14.20 1.36 11.50
C TRP A 138 15.57 1.69 10.86
N LYS A 139 16.03 0.81 9.98
CA LYS A 139 17.26 0.98 9.20
C LYS A 139 17.02 0.48 7.79
N SER A 140 17.48 1.25 6.81
CA SER A 140 17.40 0.85 5.40
C SER A 140 17.99 -0.55 5.19
N GLY A 141 17.24 -1.40 4.49
CA GLY A 141 17.59 -2.78 4.17
C GLY A 141 17.30 -3.79 5.27
N MET A 142 16.66 -3.39 6.39
CA MET A 142 16.34 -4.34 7.44
C MET A 142 15.36 -5.41 6.96
N SER A 143 15.47 -6.62 7.51
CA SER A 143 14.51 -7.69 7.21
C SER A 143 13.16 -7.36 7.80
N VAL A 144 12.11 -7.40 6.99
CA VAL A 144 10.74 -7.31 7.47
C VAL A 144 10.39 -8.62 8.19
N PRO A 145 9.77 -8.58 9.38
CA PRO A 145 9.28 -9.77 10.06
C PRO A 145 8.41 -10.64 9.15
N THR A 146 8.59 -11.97 9.22
CA THR A 146 8.00 -12.91 8.27
C THR A 146 6.48 -12.84 8.20
N ASP A 147 5.80 -12.65 9.33
CA ASP A 147 4.36 -12.50 9.43
C ASP A 147 3.84 -11.23 8.72
N ILE A 148 4.54 -10.11 8.88
CA ILE A 148 4.27 -8.88 8.13
C ILE A 148 4.57 -9.11 6.65
N ALA A 149 5.69 -9.74 6.30
CA ALA A 149 6.06 -10.03 4.91
C ALA A 149 5.01 -10.92 4.21
N ILE A 150 4.41 -11.89 4.92
CA ILE A 150 3.29 -12.70 4.45
C ILE A 150 2.08 -11.81 4.16
N ALA A 151 1.76 -10.84 5.03
CA ALA A 151 0.66 -9.89 4.80
C ALA A 151 0.87 -9.08 3.51
N TYR A 152 2.10 -8.59 3.29
CA TYR A 152 2.49 -7.88 2.07
C TYR A 152 2.37 -8.77 0.83
N LEU A 153 2.90 -10.00 0.90
CA LEU A 153 2.87 -10.96 -0.21
C LEU A 153 1.43 -11.33 -0.59
N ILE A 154 0.59 -11.66 0.39
CA ILE A 154 -0.81 -12.04 0.16
C ILE A 154 -1.60 -10.88 -0.46
N GLN A 155 -1.50 -9.69 0.12
CA GLN A 155 -2.24 -8.52 -0.39
C GLN A 155 -1.73 -8.07 -1.75
N GLY A 156 -0.40 -7.95 -1.92
CA GLY A 156 0.21 -7.58 -3.19
C GLY A 156 -0.15 -8.56 -4.30
N SER A 157 0.04 -9.87 -4.08
CA SER A 157 -0.27 -10.89 -5.09
C SER A 157 -1.77 -10.95 -5.43
N PHE A 158 -2.65 -10.64 -4.48
CA PHE A 158 -4.09 -10.52 -4.75
C PHE A 158 -4.42 -9.31 -5.64
N TYR A 159 -3.78 -8.16 -5.43
CA TYR A 159 -3.94 -7.02 -6.34
C TYR A 159 -3.38 -7.33 -7.74
N GLY A 160 -2.26 -8.05 -7.84
CA GLY A 160 -1.75 -8.57 -9.10
C GLY A 160 -2.76 -9.48 -9.81
N HIS A 161 -3.35 -10.44 -9.09
CA HIS A 161 -4.45 -11.26 -9.57
C HIS A 161 -5.67 -10.41 -9.99
N SER A 162 -6.02 -9.37 -9.22
CA SER A 162 -7.19 -8.53 -9.48
C SER A 162 -7.05 -7.72 -10.77
N ILE A 163 -5.83 -7.30 -11.15
CA ILE A 163 -5.56 -6.69 -12.46
C ILE A 163 -5.87 -7.70 -13.57
N TYR A 164 -5.29 -8.91 -13.50
CA TYR A 164 -5.54 -9.97 -14.47
C TYR A 164 -7.03 -10.31 -14.56
N ALA A 165 -7.69 -10.47 -13.42
CA ALA A 165 -9.09 -10.83 -13.37
C ALA A 165 -10.00 -9.73 -13.93
N THR A 166 -9.71 -8.46 -13.65
CA THR A 166 -10.49 -7.34 -14.22
C THR A 166 -10.38 -7.27 -15.75
N ILE A 167 -9.22 -7.63 -16.30
CA ILE A 167 -8.96 -7.60 -17.75
C ILE A 167 -9.57 -8.81 -18.45
N TYR A 168 -9.46 -10.01 -17.87
CA TYR A 168 -9.73 -11.27 -18.58
C TYR A 168 -10.88 -12.12 -18.02
N MET A 169 -11.24 -11.96 -16.75
CA MET A 169 -12.25 -12.80 -16.08
C MET A 169 -13.56 -12.05 -15.83
N ASP A 170 -13.49 -10.76 -15.50
CA ASP A 170 -14.64 -9.95 -15.12
C ASP A 170 -15.31 -9.33 -16.34
N ALA A 171 -16.63 -9.13 -16.24
CA ALA A 171 -17.38 -8.41 -17.27
C ALA A 171 -16.95 -6.93 -17.26
N TRP A 172 -16.57 -6.42 -18.43
CA TRP A 172 -16.14 -5.03 -18.56
C TRP A 172 -17.32 -4.07 -18.38
N ARG A 173 -17.10 -3.06 -17.55
CA ARG A 173 -18.05 -2.01 -17.18
C ARG A 173 -17.41 -0.64 -17.36
N LYS A 174 -18.22 0.43 -17.32
CA LYS A 174 -17.72 1.80 -17.52
C LYS A 174 -16.66 2.22 -16.48
N ASP A 175 -16.67 1.60 -15.32
CA ASP A 175 -15.73 1.78 -14.21
C ASP A 175 -14.51 0.84 -14.26
N SER A 176 -14.47 -0.15 -15.15
CA SER A 176 -13.39 -1.16 -15.19
C SER A 176 -12.01 -0.54 -15.41
N ALA A 177 -11.88 0.47 -16.28
CA ALA A 177 -10.59 1.15 -16.50
C ALA A 177 -10.08 1.83 -15.21
N VAL A 178 -10.97 2.50 -14.48
CA VAL A 178 -10.64 3.14 -13.20
C VAL A 178 -10.23 2.10 -12.16
N MET A 179 -10.92 0.95 -12.12
CA MET A 179 -10.55 -0.15 -11.22
C MET A 179 -9.16 -0.75 -11.53
N VAL A 180 -8.81 -0.91 -12.82
CA VAL A 180 -7.46 -1.38 -13.21
C VAL A 180 -6.40 -0.38 -12.79
N VAL A 181 -6.60 0.91 -13.05
CA VAL A 181 -5.67 1.98 -12.63
C VAL A 181 -5.52 1.99 -11.11
N HIS A 182 -6.64 1.87 -10.38
CA HIS A 182 -6.62 1.76 -8.93
C HIS A 182 -5.77 0.57 -8.46
N HIS A 183 -5.95 -0.62 -9.04
CA HIS A 183 -5.16 -1.80 -8.68
C HIS A 183 -3.67 -1.66 -9.00
N ILE A 184 -3.32 -0.98 -10.10
CA ILE A 184 -1.92 -0.67 -10.42
C ILE A 184 -1.31 0.25 -9.36
N ILE A 185 -2.04 1.30 -8.97
CA ILE A 185 -1.58 2.25 -7.94
C ILE A 185 -1.44 1.56 -6.58
N THR A 186 -2.44 0.78 -6.15
CA THR A 186 -2.35 0.07 -4.86
C THR A 186 -1.23 -0.96 -4.85
N LEU A 187 -1.03 -1.69 -5.96
CA LEU A 187 0.08 -2.62 -6.09
C LEU A 187 1.43 -1.89 -6.02
N ALA A 188 1.56 -0.74 -6.70
CA ALA A 188 2.77 0.07 -6.63
C ALA A 188 3.05 0.54 -5.20
N LEU A 189 2.03 1.03 -4.48
CA LEU A 189 2.17 1.46 -3.08
C LEU A 189 2.64 0.31 -2.17
N ILE A 190 2.04 -0.88 -2.30
CA ILE A 190 2.42 -2.05 -1.51
C ILE A 190 3.86 -2.49 -1.85
N CYS A 191 4.19 -2.56 -3.14
CA CYS A 191 5.53 -2.96 -3.58
C CYS A 191 6.60 -1.96 -3.13
N PHE A 192 6.37 -0.66 -3.26
CA PHE A 192 7.33 0.35 -2.79
C PHE A 192 7.47 0.34 -1.27
N SER A 193 6.37 0.22 -0.54
CA SER A 193 6.39 0.12 0.93
C SER A 193 7.19 -1.09 1.41
N PHE A 194 7.16 -2.20 0.67
CA PHE A 194 7.97 -3.39 0.99
C PHE A 194 9.43 -3.26 0.53
N ALA A 195 9.66 -2.67 -0.64
CA ALA A 195 10.99 -2.51 -1.22
C ALA A 195 11.87 -1.54 -0.42
N PHE A 196 11.28 -0.44 0.06
CA PHE A 196 11.94 0.57 0.90
C PHE A 196 11.83 0.21 2.38
N ARG A 197 12.22 -1.01 2.71
CA ARG A 197 12.38 -1.49 4.08
C ARG A 197 13.71 -1.08 4.69
#